data_AF-A0A1G2B8Z0-F1
#
_entry.id   AF-A0A1G2B8Z0-F1
#
_cell.length_a   1.000
_cell.length_b   1.000
_cell.length_c   1.000
_cell.angle_alpha   90.00
_cell.angle_beta   90.00
_cell.angle_gamma   90.00
#
_symmetry.space_group_name_H-M   'P 1'
#
loop_
_entity.id
_entity.type
_entity.pdbx_description
1 polymer ?
#
loop_
_entity_poly.entity_id
_entity_poly.type
_entity_poly.pdbx_seq_one_letter_code
_entity_poly.pdbx_strand_id
1 'polypeptide(L)'
;MRNTEIIGEAARNIPPELQKQYAEVPWSQIIGMRNIVIHAYFGIDKLIIWTVATQDLPKLRPTIELMLKTSKNDLVKFENLTKQGRKIARQQNIKKTDI
;
A
#
# COMPACT_ATOMS: atom_id res chain seq x y z
N MET A 1 11.66 -16.53 10.17
CA MET A 1 12.31 -16.35 8.85
C MET A 1 11.28 -16.11 7.75
N ARG A 2 10.33 -17.02 7.47
CA ARG A 2 9.33 -16.86 6.39
C ARG A 2 8.59 -15.51 6.32
N ASN A 3 8.34 -14.86 7.46
CA ASN A 3 7.66 -13.57 7.49
C ASN A 3 8.45 -12.45 6.78
N THR A 4 9.78 -12.44 6.85
CA THR A 4 10.59 -11.39 6.19
C THR A 4 10.58 -11.53 4.67
N GLU A 5 10.50 -12.77 4.15
CA GLU A 5 10.33 -13.05 2.73
C GLU A 5 8.96 -12.58 2.23
N ILE A 6 7.89 -12.88 2.98
CA ILE A 6 6.52 -12.44 2.66
C ILE A 6 6.44 -10.92 2.60
N ILE A 7 7.06 -10.22 3.55
CA ILE A 7 7.09 -8.75 3.58
C ILE A 7 7.82 -8.21 2.34
N GLY A 8 8.98 -8.78 1.98
CA GLY A 8 9.74 -8.36 0.81
C GLY A 8 9.00 -8.58 -0.52
N GLU A 9 8.32 -9.73 -0.68
CA GLU A 9 7.50 -9.99 -1.87
C GLU A 9 6.25 -9.10 -1.90
N ALA A 10 5.59 -8.86 -0.76
CA ALA A 10 4.47 -7.93 -0.70
C ALA A 10 4.88 -6.51 -1.09
N ALA A 11 6.05 -6.03 -0.61
CA ALA A 11 6.58 -4.72 -0.96
C ALA A 11 6.91 -4.61 -2.46
N ARG A 12 7.41 -5.68 -3.09
CA ARG A 12 7.68 -5.70 -4.54
C ARG A 12 6.41 -5.48 -5.36
N ASN A 13 5.27 -6.00 -4.89
CA ASN A 13 4.00 -5.91 -5.60
C ASN A 13 3.30 -4.56 -5.45
N ILE A 14 3.84 -3.63 -4.66
CA ILE A 14 3.30 -2.27 -4.56
C ILE A 14 3.66 -1.52 -5.85
N PRO A 15 2.69 -0.89 -6.54
CA PRO A 15 2.94 -0.12 -7.76
C PRO A 15 4.05 0.95 -7.59
N PRO A 16 4.91 1.16 -8.61
CA PRO A 16 5.99 2.16 -8.56
C PRO A 16 5.50 3.58 -8.23
N GLU A 17 4.31 3.94 -8.67
CA GLU A 17 3.69 5.23 -8.42
C GLU A 17 3.40 5.44 -6.93
N LEU A 18 2.92 4.39 -6.26
CA LEU A 18 2.72 4.41 -4.80
C LEU A 18 4.06 4.39 -4.06
N GLN A 19 5.04 3.64 -4.53
CA GLN A 19 6.38 3.68 -3.92
C GLN A 19 6.99 5.08 -4.00
N LYS A 20 6.80 5.80 -5.12
CA LYS A 20 7.22 7.20 -5.29
C LYS A 20 6.42 8.15 -4.41
N GLN A 21 5.12 7.92 -4.25
CA GLN A 21 4.26 8.73 -3.40
C GLN A 21 4.67 8.66 -1.92
N TYR A 22 5.11 7.49 -1.47
CA TYR A 22 5.57 7.25 -0.10
C TYR A 22 7.09 6.99 -0.08
N ALA A 23 7.86 7.94 -0.62
CA ALA A 23 9.31 7.79 -0.80
C ALA A 23 10.11 7.79 0.52
N GLU A 24 9.50 8.18 1.63
CA GLU A 24 10.07 8.08 2.97
C GLU A 24 10.25 6.63 3.43
N VAL A 25 9.50 5.70 2.82
CA VAL A 25 9.63 4.27 3.08
C VAL A 25 10.80 3.71 2.25
N PRO A 26 11.75 2.99 2.86
CA PRO A 26 12.91 2.44 2.16
C PRO A 26 12.56 1.19 1.35
N TRP A 27 11.72 1.34 0.32
CA TRP A 27 11.13 0.24 -0.46
C TRP A 27 12.17 -0.77 -0.97
N SER A 28 13.29 -0.30 -1.54
CA SER A 28 14.35 -1.19 -2.05
C SER A 28 14.95 -2.07 -0.95
N GLN A 29 15.11 -1.54 0.26
CA GLN A 29 15.64 -2.31 1.40
C GLN A 29 14.61 -3.36 1.86
N ILE A 30 13.33 -2.98 1.91
CA ILE A 30 12.23 -3.89 2.31
C ILE A 30 12.08 -5.02 1.28
N ILE A 31 12.12 -4.70 -0.01
CA ILE A 31 12.10 -5.69 -1.11
C ILE A 31 13.31 -6.63 -1.00
N GLY A 32 14.45 -6.10 -0.56
CA GLY A 32 15.68 -6.86 -0.29
C GLY A 32 15.58 -7.81 0.90
N MET A 33 14.57 -7.70 1.77
CA MET A 33 14.43 -8.54 2.98
C MET A 33 14.34 -10.04 2.69
N ARG A 34 13.91 -10.43 1.48
CA ARG A 34 13.96 -11.82 1.03
C ARG A 34 15.38 -12.41 1.03
N ASN A 35 16.39 -11.56 0.86
CA ASN A 35 17.80 -11.96 0.81
C ASN A 35 18.48 -11.97 2.19
N ILE A 36 17.85 -11.40 3.23
CA ILE A 36 18.37 -11.41 4.60
C ILE A 36 18.46 -12.85 5.12
N VAL A 37 17.51 -13.71 4.75
CA VAL A 37 17.52 -15.13 5.13
C VAL A 37 18.69 -15.87 4.49
N ILE A 38 19.01 -15.56 3.23
CA ILE A 38 20.14 -16.15 2.50
C ILE A 38 21.47 -15.75 3.14
N HIS A 39 21.61 -14.49 3.55
CA HIS A 39 22.83 -14.01 4.22
C HIS A 39 22.91 -14.44 5.70
N ALA A 40 21.77 -14.69 6.38
CA ALA A 40 21.69 -15.28 7.73
C ALA A 40 22.29 -16.69 7.82
N TYR A 41 22.26 -17.45 6.73
CA TYR A 41 22.94 -18.75 6.66
C TYR A 41 24.47 -18.64 6.59
N PHE A 42 25.02 -17.51 6.13
CA PHE A 42 26.46 -17.26 6.01
C PHE A 42 27.05 -16.47 7.18
N GLY A 43 26.32 -16.37 8.30
CA GLY A 43 26.81 -15.71 9.52
C GLY A 43 26.28 -14.30 9.75
N ILE A 44 25.17 -13.89 9.10
CA ILE A 44 24.45 -12.71 9.58
C ILE A 44 23.90 -12.97 10.98
N ASP A 45 24.31 -12.07 11.86
CA ASP A 45 24.02 -12.01 13.27
C ASP A 45 22.50 -11.99 13.53
N LYS A 46 22.01 -12.89 14.38
CA LYS A 46 20.59 -12.94 14.81
C LYS A 46 20.10 -11.56 15.30
N LEU A 47 21.02 -10.71 15.74
CA LEU A 47 20.79 -9.31 16.09
C LEU A 47 20.21 -8.48 14.95
N ILE A 48 20.61 -8.69 13.69
CA ILE A 48 20.08 -7.94 12.55
C ILE A 48 18.61 -8.28 12.33
N ILE A 49 18.27 -9.58 12.35
CA ILE A 49 16.88 -10.03 12.19
C ILE A 49 16.02 -9.53 13.34
N TRP A 50 16.55 -9.61 14.56
CA TRP A 50 15.88 -9.09 15.75
C TRP A 50 15.63 -7.58 15.64
N THR A 51 16.63 -6.81 15.22
CA THR A 51 16.54 -5.36 15.03
C THR A 51 15.50 -5.01 13.97
N VAL A 52 15.55 -5.65 12.81
CA VAL A 52 14.56 -5.41 11.75
C VAL A 52 13.15 -5.72 12.24
N ALA A 53 12.96 -6.86 12.93
CA ALA A 53 11.65 -7.27 13.40
C ALA A 53 11.08 -6.38 14.52
N THR A 54 11.94 -5.90 15.42
CA THR A 54 11.51 -5.20 16.63
C THR A 54 11.61 -3.68 16.54
N GLN A 55 12.45 -3.15 15.65
CA GLN A 55 12.69 -1.71 15.52
C GLN A 55 12.23 -1.17 14.18
N ASP A 56 12.53 -1.84 13.07
CA ASP A 56 12.27 -1.27 11.74
C ASP A 56 10.86 -1.55 11.23
N LEU A 57 10.38 -2.80 11.34
CA LEU A 57 9.02 -3.15 10.90
C LEU A 57 7.93 -2.33 11.60
N PRO A 58 7.98 -2.06 12.92
CA PRO A 58 6.96 -1.23 13.57
C PRO A 58 6.88 0.19 13.01
N LYS A 59 7.98 0.76 12.52
CA LYS A 59 8.01 2.10 11.92
C LYS A 59 7.23 2.17 10.61
N LEU A 60 7.03 1.03 9.92
CA LEU A 60 6.25 0.98 8.67
C LEU A 60 4.74 1.05 8.91
N ARG A 61 4.28 0.60 10.08
CA ARG A 61 2.84 0.46 10.36
C ARG A 61 2.03 1.75 10.15
N PRO A 62 2.45 2.93 10.66
CA PRO A 62 1.69 4.17 10.45
C PRO A 62 1.52 4.53 8.98
N THR A 63 2.57 4.35 8.17
CA THR A 63 2.51 4.63 6.73
C THR A 63 1.56 3.67 6.02
N ILE A 64 1.61 2.37 6.33
CA ILE A 64 0.67 1.38 5.75
C ILE A 64 -0.77 1.71 6.14
N GLU A 65 -1.04 2.09 7.39
CA GLU A 65 -2.37 2.51 7.83
C GLU A 65 -2.85 3.76 7.09
N LEU A 66 -1.96 4.72 6.82
CA LEU A 66 -2.26 5.90 6.02
C LEU A 66 -2.57 5.54 4.56
N MET A 67 -1.79 4.66 3.94
CA MET A 67 -2.02 4.16 2.57
C MET A 67 -3.40 3.54 2.45
N LEU A 68 -3.79 2.68 3.41
CA LEU A 68 -5.09 2.02 3.43
C LEU A 68 -6.25 3.02 3.62
N LYS A 69 -6.09 4.01 4.50
CA LYS A 69 -7.10 5.07 4.70
C LYS A 69 -7.29 5.90 3.43
N THR A 70 -6.19 6.29 2.79
CA THR A 70 -6.20 7.09 1.56
C THR A 70 -6.90 6.34 0.43
N SER A 71 -6.51 5.08 0.20
CA SER A 71 -7.13 4.21 -0.79
C SER A 71 -8.65 4.05 -0.58
N LYS A 72 -9.10 3.85 0.66
CA LYS A 72 -10.54 3.78 0.98
C LYS A 72 -11.26 5.09 0.70
N ASN A 73 -10.67 6.22 1.04
CA ASN A 73 -11.26 7.53 0.77
C ASN A 73 -11.41 7.78 -0.72
N ASP A 74 -10.45 7.37 -1.54
CA ASP A 74 -10.51 7.55 -2.99
C ASP A 74 -11.60 6.67 -3.62
N LEU A 75 -11.79 5.44 -3.13
CA LEU A 75 -12.92 4.60 -3.53
C LEU A 75 -14.27 5.23 -3.16
N VAL A 76 -14.42 5.77 -1.95
CA VAL A 76 -15.66 6.44 -1.51
C VAL A 76 -15.94 7.69 -2.34
N LYS A 77 -14.92 8.51 -2.62
CA LYS A 77 -15.05 9.69 -3.51
C LYS A 77 -15.50 9.28 -4.91
N PHE A 78 -14.87 8.25 -5.47
CA PHE A 78 -15.22 7.73 -6.79
C PHE A 78 -16.68 7.25 -6.82
N GLU A 79 -17.12 6.44 -5.86
CA GLU A 79 -18.51 5.99 -5.77
C GLU A 79 -19.49 7.16 -5.71
N ASN A 80 -19.20 8.18 -4.90
CA ASN A 80 -20.05 9.36 -4.75
C ASN A 80 -20.14 10.16 -6.06
N LEU A 81 -19.02 10.32 -6.78
CA LEU A 81 -18.99 10.94 -8.11
C LEU A 81 -19.85 10.14 -9.12
N THR A 82 -19.79 8.80 -9.12
CA THR A 82 -20.64 7.99 -10.01
C THR A 82 -22.14 8.08 -9.69
N LYS A 83 -22.50 8.19 -8.40
CA LYS A 83 -23.90 8.33 -7.95
C LYS A 83 -24.44 9.71 -8.32
N GLN A 84 -23.62 10.76 -8.17
CA GLN A 84 -23.98 12.13 -8.58
C GLN A 84 -24.18 12.24 -10.09
N GLY A 85 -23.26 11.69 -10.91
CA GLY A 85 -23.40 11.68 -12.37
C GLY A 85 -24.67 10.96 -12.85
N ARG A 86 -25.00 9.80 -12.25
CA ARG A 86 -26.26 9.07 -12.53
C ARG A 86 -27.52 9.84 -12.13
N LYS A 87 -27.48 10.59 -11.02
CA LYS A 87 -28.60 11.42 -10.56
C LYS A 87 -28.83 12.62 -11.49
N ILE A 88 -27.75 13.28 -11.92
CA ILE A 88 -27.80 14.40 -12.87
C ILE A 88 -28.34 13.93 -14.22
N ALA A 89 -27.86 12.80 -14.74
CA ALA A 89 -28.35 12.22 -16.00
C ALA A 89 -29.85 11.89 -15.95
N ARG A 90 -30.36 11.34 -14.83
CA ARG A 90 -31.80 11.11 -14.64
C ARG A 90 -32.61 12.41 -14.58
N GLN A 91 -32.12 13.44 -13.88
CA GLN A 91 -32.81 14.74 -13.79
C GLN A 91 -32.85 15.50 -15.13
N GLN A 92 -31.85 15.30 -16.00
CA GLN A 92 -31.83 15.89 -17.33
C GLN A 92 -32.67 15.12 -18.36
N ASN A 93 -32.89 13.81 -18.16
CA ASN A 93 -33.73 12.99 -19.05
C ASN A 93 -35.23 13.08 -18.73
N ILE A 94 -35.61 13.48 -17.50
CA ILE A 94 -37.02 13.74 -17.13
C ILE A 94 -37.53 15.06 -17.75
N LYS A 95 -36.64 16.04 -18.02
CA LYS A 95 -37.03 17.33 -18.60
C LYS A 95 -37.21 17.31 -20.13
N LYS A 96 -37.01 16.17 -20.80
CA LYS A 96 -37.11 16.06 -22.28
C LYS A 96 -38.34 15.28 -22.79
N THR A 97 -39.24 14.84 -21.90
CA THR A 97 -40.40 14.01 -22.28
C THR A 97 -41.74 14.74 -22.21
N ASP A 98 -41.76 16.05 -21.97
CA ASP A 98 -42.98 16.87 -21.89
C ASP A 98 -43.10 17.91 -23.03
N ILE A 99 -42.84 17.50 -24.29
CA ILE A 99 -43.22 18.26 -25.50
C ILE A 99 -43.72 17.31 -26.57
#